data_AF-A0A955F4D6-F1
#
_entry.id   AF-A0A955F4D6-F1
#
_cell.length_a   1.000
_cell.length_b   1.000
_cell.length_c   1.000
_cell.angle_alpha   90.00
_cell.angle_beta   90.00
_cell.angle_gamma   90.00
#
_symmetry.space_group_name_H-M   'P 1'
#
loop_
_entity.id
_entity.type
_entity.pdbx_description
1 polymer ?
#
loop_
_entity_poly.entity_id
_entity_poly.type
_entity_poly.pdbx_seq_one_letter_code
_entity_poly.pdbx_strand_id
1 'polypeptide(L)' 'MRGNTASSGVLGVLSRDWDHWTEGTDLVTCTVGAGLSWGGAVLRFGEVS' A
#
# COMPACT_ATOMS: atom_id res chain seq x y z
N MET A 1 -15.60 -9.96 -4.28
CA MET A 1 -14.24 -10.32 -3.80
C MET A 1 -13.25 -9.83 -4.85
N ARG A 2 -12.30 -8.95 -4.52
CA ARG A 2 -11.23 -8.58 -5.47
C ARG A 2 -10.11 -9.63 -5.35
N GLY A 3 -9.77 -10.29 -6.47
CA GLY A 3 -8.70 -11.29 -6.54
C GLY A 3 -7.30 -10.67 -6.67
N ASN A 4 -6.32 -11.46 -7.10
CA ASN A 4 -4.97 -10.96 -7.38
C ASN A 4 -4.99 -10.04 -8.61
N THR A 5 -4.63 -8.77 -8.43
CA THR A 5 -4.53 -7.77 -9.51
C THR A 5 -3.09 -7.34 -9.80
N ALA A 6 -2.13 -8.22 -9.50
CA ALA A 6 -0.70 -8.01 -9.66
C ALA A 6 -0.22 -6.71 -8.97
N SER A 7 0.51 -5.86 -9.68
CA SER A 7 1.11 -4.63 -9.14
C SER A 7 0.10 -3.64 -8.56
N SER A 8 -1.15 -3.65 -9.05
CA SER A 8 -2.20 -2.76 -8.53
C SER A 8 -2.82 -3.24 -7.21
N GLY A 9 -2.51 -4.46 -6.76
CA GLY A 9 -3.14 -5.07 -5.58
C GLY A 9 -2.93 -4.27 -4.31
N VAL A 10 -1.71 -3.77 -4.10
CA VAL A 10 -1.36 -2.95 -2.92
C VAL A 10 -2.18 -1.65 -2.89
N LEU A 11 -2.32 -0.97 -4.04
CA LEU A 11 -3.11 0.26 -4.14
C LEU A 11 -4.60 0.00 -3.90
N GLY A 12 -5.11 -1.13 -4.38
CA GLY A 12 -6.50 -1.55 -4.15
C GLY A 12 -6.80 -2.05 -2.73
N VAL A 13 -5.78 -2.36 -1.92
CA VAL A 13 -5.92 -2.62 -0.48
C VAL A 13 -5.90 -1.29 0.26
N LEU A 14 -4.89 -0.46 -0.04
CA LEU A 14 -4.72 0.88 0.49
C LEU A 14 -6.01 1.71 0.35
N SER A 15 -6.64 1.74 -0.83
CA SER A 15 -7.87 2.53 -1.02
C SER A 15 -9.10 2.08 -0.22
N ARG A 16 -9.07 0.91 0.44
CA ARG A 16 -10.23 0.43 1.23
C ARG A 16 -10.42 1.18 2.53
N ASP A 17 -9.34 1.68 3.10
CA ASP A 17 -9.32 2.37 4.39
C ASP A 17 -8.94 3.85 4.21
N TRP A 18 -9.11 4.40 3.00
CA TRP A 18 -8.69 5.76 2.66
C TRP A 18 -9.27 6.80 3.62
N ASP A 19 -10.54 6.66 3.99
CA ASP A 19 -11.25 7.57 4.89
C ASP A 19 -10.85 7.39 6.38
N HIS A 20 -10.14 6.31 6.73
CA HIS A 20 -9.72 6.02 8.09
C HIS A 20 -8.32 6.55 8.42
N TRP A 21 -7.51 6.86 7.41
CA TRP A 21 -6.18 7.38 7.65
C TRP A 21 -6.23 8.85 8.02
N THR A 22 -5.54 9.17 9.10
CA THR A 22 -5.38 10.55 9.56
C THR A 22 -3.97 11.05 9.25
N GLU A 23 -3.78 12.36 9.29
CA GLU A 23 -2.45 12.98 9.19
C GLU A 23 -1.48 12.32 10.18
N GLY A 24 -0.28 12.00 9.71
CA GLY A 24 0.75 11.33 10.50
C GLY A 24 0.60 9.80 10.61
N THR A 25 -0.44 9.20 10.01
CA THR A 25 -0.56 7.73 9.96
C THR A 25 0.58 7.14 9.14
N ASP A 26 1.38 6.28 9.76
CA ASP A 26 2.42 5.52 9.08
C ASP A 26 1.83 4.25 8.45
N LEU A 27 2.02 4.10 7.15
CA LEU A 27 1.56 2.98 6.34
C LEU A 27 2.77 2.22 5.82
N VAL A 28 2.79 0.90 6.00
CA VAL A 28 3.85 0.04 5.48
C VAL A 28 3.29 -0.81 4.36
N THR A 29 3.95 -0.78 3.21
CA THR A 29 3.63 -1.64 2.07
C THR A 29 4.69 -2.72 1.91
N CYS A 30 4.23 -3.95 1.66
CA CYS A 30 5.08 -5.10 1.36
C CYS A 30 4.49 -5.83 0.17
N THR A 31 5.31 -6.08 -0.85
CA THR A 31 4.90 -6.76 -2.08
C THR A 31 5.93 -7.82 -2.45
N VAL A 32 5.45 -8.90 -3.07
CA VAL A 32 6.28 -9.96 -3.64
C VAL A 32 5.99 -10.04 -5.13
N GLY A 33 7.04 -9.90 -5.93
CA GLY A 33 7.02 -10.06 -7.37
C GLY A 33 7.45 -11.45 -7.82
N ALA A 34 7.44 -11.67 -9.13
CA ALA A 34 7.99 -12.89 -9.73
C ALA A 34 9.49 -13.05 -9.37
N GLY A 35 9.95 -14.30 -9.28
CA GLY A 35 11.32 -14.59 -8.87
C GLY A 35 11.61 -14.28 -7.39
N LEU A 36 10.58 -14.21 -6.54
CA LEU A 36 10.68 -13.92 -5.10
C LEU A 36 11.37 -12.57 -4.80
N SER A 37 11.25 -11.61 -5.71
CA SER A 37 11.72 -10.25 -5.47
C SER A 37 10.77 -9.53 -4.53
N TRP A 38 11.32 -8.80 -3.57
CA TRP A 38 10.57 -8.05 -2.58
C TRP A 38 10.64 -6.55 -2.87
N GLY A 39 9.52 -5.87 -2.69
CA GLY A 39 9.45 -4.41 -2.77
C GLY A 39 8.55 -3.88 -1.67
N GLY A 40 8.89 -2.71 -1.13
CA GLY A 40 8.11 -2.09 -0.07
C GLY A 40 8.50 -0.64 0.15
N ALA A 41 7.63 0.07 0.84
CA ALA A 41 7.82 1.47 1.22
C ALA A 41 7.10 1.75 2.54
N VAL A 42 7.66 2.68 3.31
CA VAL A 42 6.96 3.33 4.42
C VAL A 42 6.46 4.66 3.90
N LEU A 43 5.16 4.92 4.06
CA LEU A 43 4.49 6.14 3.67
C LEU A 43 3.93 6.79 4.93
N ARG A 44 3.95 8.11 4.99
CA ARG A 44 3.23 8.87 6.01
C ARG A 44 2.09 9.62 5.36
N PHE A 45 0.88 9.36 5.82
CA PHE A 45 -0.30 10.00 5.27
C PHE A 45 -0.33 11.49 5.64
N GLY A 46 -0.57 12.35 4.65
CA GLY A 46 -0.59 13.80 4.83
C GLY A 46 0.79 14.47 4.86
N GLU A 47 1.90 13.73 4.77
CA GLU A 47 3.21 14.34 4.65
C GLU A 47 3.39 14.96 3.26
N VAL A 48 3.64 16.26 3.21
CA VAL A 48 4.01 16.99 1.99
C VAL A 48 5.50 17.30 2.07
N SER A 49 6.27 16.70 1.16
CA SER A 49 7.71 16.96 1.02
C SER A 49 8.01 18.22 0.22
#